data_AF-A0AAW6NI03-F1
#
_entry.id   AF-A0AAW6NI03-F1
#
_cell.length_a   1.000
_cell.length_b   1.000
_cell.length_c   1.000
_cell.angle_alpha   90.00
_cell.angle_beta   90.00
_cell.angle_gamma   90.00
#
_symmetry.space_group_name_H-M   'P 1'
#
loop_
_entity.id
_entity.type
_entity.pdbx_description
1 polymer ?
#
loop_
_entity_poly.entity_id
_entity_poly.type
_entity_poly.pdbx_seq_one_letter_code
_entity_poly.pdbx_strand_id
1 'polypeptide(L)'
;MKMTRLYPLALGGLLLPAIANAQASQQDESTLVVTASKQSSRSASANNVSSTVVSAPELSDAGVTASDKLPRVLPGLNIENSGNMLFSTISLRGVSSAQDFYNPAVTLYVDGVPQLSTNTIQALTDVQSVELLRG
;
A
#
# COMPACT_ATOMS: atom_id res chain seq x y z
N MET A 1 -51.64 46.39 38.78
CA MET A 1 -50.28 46.35 38.21
C MET A 1 -50.15 45.05 37.43
N LYS A 2 -50.34 45.10 36.10
CA LYS A 2 -50.31 43.96 35.18
C LYS A 2 -49.06 44.08 34.31
N MET A 3 -48.21 43.06 34.27
CA MET A 3 -47.13 42.94 33.30
C MET A 3 -47.17 41.53 32.70
N THR A 4 -47.74 41.43 31.51
CA THR A 4 -47.63 40.31 30.58
C THR A 4 -46.39 40.53 29.71
N ARG A 5 -45.52 39.52 29.57
CA ARG A 5 -44.45 39.50 28.55
C ARG A 5 -44.57 38.22 27.72
N LEU A 6 -44.82 38.42 26.42
CA LEU A 6 -44.74 37.43 25.34
C LEU A 6 -43.28 37.14 24.99
N TYR A 7 -42.95 35.89 24.65
CA TYR A 7 -41.81 35.55 23.81
C TYR A 7 -42.28 34.66 22.65
N PRO A 8 -41.91 34.97 21.39
CA PRO A 8 -42.25 34.13 20.25
C PRO A 8 -41.25 32.99 20.06
N LEU A 9 -41.80 31.85 19.71
CA LEU A 9 -41.16 30.66 19.15
C LEU A 9 -40.62 30.99 17.74
N ALA A 10 -39.35 30.72 17.45
CA ALA A 10 -38.83 30.74 16.08
C ALA A 10 -38.01 29.48 15.79
N LEU A 11 -38.62 28.64 14.96
CA LEU A 11 -38.14 27.41 14.34
C LEU A 11 -37.19 27.77 13.19
N GLY A 12 -35.99 27.20 13.15
CA GLY A 12 -35.03 27.41 12.06
C GLY A 12 -34.20 26.15 11.81
N GLY A 13 -34.74 25.25 10.99
CA GLY A 13 -34.05 24.02 10.56
C GLY A 13 -32.91 24.33 9.60
N LEU A 14 -31.70 23.86 9.95
CA LEU A 14 -30.51 23.96 9.11
C LEU A 14 -30.45 22.73 8.19
N LEU A 15 -30.88 22.89 6.95
CA LEU A 15 -30.66 21.92 5.86
C LEU A 15 -29.21 22.07 5.37
N LEU A 16 -28.34 21.13 5.73
CA LEU A 16 -27.03 20.96 5.11
C LEU A 16 -27.18 20.05 3.87
N PRO A 17 -26.73 20.45 2.66
CA PRO A 17 -26.70 19.55 1.53
C PRO A 17 -25.57 18.54 1.73
N ALA A 18 -25.91 17.25 1.70
CA ALA A 18 -24.95 16.17 1.63
C ALA A 18 -24.29 16.20 0.23
N ILE A 19 -23.05 16.70 0.15
CA ILE A 19 -22.23 16.56 -1.05
C ILE A 19 -21.74 15.11 -1.08
N ALA A 20 -22.50 14.24 -1.74
CA ALA A 20 -22.07 12.90 -2.06
C ALA A 20 -21.14 12.97 -3.29
N ASN A 21 -19.83 13.04 -3.07
CA ASN A 21 -18.84 12.84 -4.11
C ASN A 21 -18.76 11.35 -4.46
N ALA A 22 -19.59 10.90 -5.41
CA ALA A 22 -19.37 9.64 -6.10
C ALA A 22 -18.26 9.82 -7.14
N GLN A 23 -17.00 9.61 -6.75
CA GLN A 23 -15.90 9.46 -7.70
C GLN A 23 -16.05 8.11 -8.41
N ALA A 24 -16.84 8.10 -9.48
CA ALA A 24 -16.83 7.03 -10.46
C ALA A 24 -15.60 7.26 -11.36
N SER A 25 -14.49 6.61 -11.03
CA SER A 25 -13.34 6.50 -11.93
C SER A 25 -13.82 5.82 -13.21
N GLN A 26 -13.84 6.54 -14.33
CA GLN A 26 -14.01 5.96 -15.67
C GLN A 26 -12.80 5.07 -15.93
N GLN A 27 -12.97 3.79 -15.62
CA GLN A 27 -12.01 2.75 -15.96
C GLN A 27 -12.21 2.45 -17.45
N ASP A 28 -11.14 2.62 -18.24
CA ASP A 28 -11.13 2.19 -19.63
C ASP A 28 -11.33 0.66 -19.65
N GLU A 29 -12.53 0.22 -20.01
CA GLU A 29 -12.96 -1.19 -19.99
C GLU A 29 -12.08 -2.11 -20.86
N SER A 30 -11.22 -1.54 -21.71
CA SER A 30 -10.28 -2.29 -22.54
C SER A 30 -9.02 -2.77 -21.80
N THR A 31 -8.71 -2.20 -20.63
CA THR A 31 -7.45 -2.48 -19.91
C THR A 31 -7.71 -3.19 -18.57
N LEU A 32 -7.26 -4.45 -18.47
CA LEU A 32 -7.30 -5.21 -17.22
C LEU A 32 -6.04 -4.94 -16.39
N VAL A 33 -6.21 -4.29 -15.24
CA VAL A 33 -5.13 -4.08 -14.27
C VAL A 33 -5.25 -5.11 -13.15
N VAL A 34 -4.19 -5.91 -12.95
CA VAL A 34 -4.10 -6.86 -11.86
C VAL A 34 -3.22 -6.26 -10.76
N THR A 35 -3.79 -6.06 -9.56
CA THR A 35 -3.04 -5.63 -8.37
C THR A 35 -2.65 -6.83 -7.51
N ALA A 36 -1.76 -6.63 -6.54
CA ALA A 36 -1.27 -7.70 -5.67
C ALA A 36 -2.39 -8.37 -4.84
N SER A 37 -3.54 -7.72 -4.68
CA SER A 37 -4.72 -8.32 -4.03
C SER A 37 -5.33 -9.50 -4.79
N LYS A 38 -5.04 -9.64 -6.10
CA LYS A 38 -5.57 -10.67 -7.02
C LYS A 38 -7.11 -10.76 -7.07
N GLN A 39 -7.80 -9.75 -6.56
CA GLN A 39 -9.25 -9.67 -6.50
C GLN A 39 -9.73 -8.34 -7.08
N SER A 40 -11.05 -8.15 -7.14
CA SER A 40 -11.65 -6.87 -7.54
C SER A 40 -11.07 -5.71 -6.73
N SER A 41 -10.94 -4.54 -7.36
CA SER A 41 -10.58 -3.27 -6.71
C SER A 41 -11.53 -2.90 -5.56
N ARG A 42 -12.74 -3.46 -5.51
CA ARG A 42 -13.72 -3.25 -4.42
C ARG A 42 -13.67 -4.33 -3.32
N SER A 43 -12.79 -5.32 -3.44
CA SER A 43 -12.67 -6.40 -2.46
C SER A 43 -12.15 -5.88 -1.11
N ALA A 44 -12.48 -6.59 -0.03
CA ALA A 44 -11.93 -6.29 1.29
C ALA A 44 -10.40 -6.43 1.31
N SER A 45 -9.85 -7.42 0.60
CA SER A 45 -8.41 -7.67 0.47
C SER A 45 -7.65 -6.51 -0.22
N ALA A 46 -8.35 -5.70 -1.03
CA ALA A 46 -7.78 -4.52 -1.67
C ALA A 46 -7.90 -3.25 -0.81
N ASN A 47 -9.02 -3.07 -0.10
CA ASN A 47 -9.35 -1.80 0.56
C ASN A 47 -9.10 -1.79 2.08
N ASN A 48 -9.17 -2.95 2.74
CA ASN A 48 -9.04 -3.09 4.19
C ASN A 48 -7.63 -3.56 4.59
N VAL A 49 -6.62 -3.21 3.79
CA VAL A 49 -5.21 -3.60 3.97
C VAL A 49 -4.34 -2.36 3.88
N SER A 50 -3.25 -2.34 4.65
CA SER A 50 -2.28 -1.25 4.61
C SER A 50 -1.30 -1.47 3.47
N SER A 51 -1.66 -1.03 2.26
CA SER A 51 -0.84 -1.19 1.06
C SER A 51 0.00 0.05 0.73
N THR A 52 0.97 -0.09 -0.17
CA THR A 52 1.71 1.01 -0.80
C THR A 52 2.09 0.55 -2.21
N VAL A 53 1.79 1.36 -3.22
CA VAL A 53 2.14 1.11 -4.61
C VAL A 53 3.13 2.18 -5.04
N VAL A 54 4.22 1.76 -5.69
CA VAL A 54 5.25 2.65 -6.24
C VAL A 54 5.40 2.33 -7.72
N SER A 55 5.35 3.35 -8.55
CA SER A 55 5.44 3.24 -10.01
C SER A 55 6.90 3.27 -10.51
N ALA A 56 7.12 2.80 -11.74
CA ALA A 56 8.42 2.86 -12.42
C ALA A 56 9.13 4.24 -12.37
N PRO A 57 8.48 5.38 -12.67
CA PRO A 57 9.14 6.68 -12.59
C PRO A 57 9.56 7.03 -11.15
N GLU A 58 8.73 6.74 -10.15
CA GLU A 58 9.08 6.99 -8.74
C GLU A 58 10.28 6.14 -8.28
N LEU A 59 10.38 4.89 -8.77
CA LEU A 59 11.55 4.04 -8.55
C LEU A 59 12.81 4.63 -9.19
N SER A 60 12.69 5.15 -10.42
CA SER A 60 13.79 5.78 -11.15
C SER A 60 14.28 7.04 -10.43
N ASP A 61 13.37 7.92 -10.05
CA ASP A 61 13.67 9.18 -9.35
C ASP A 61 14.35 8.93 -8.00
N ALA A 62 13.97 7.86 -7.29
CA ALA A 62 14.59 7.46 -6.03
C ALA A 62 15.88 6.62 -6.18
N GLY A 63 16.29 6.30 -7.41
CA GLY A 63 17.47 5.50 -7.72
C GLY A 63 17.36 4.03 -7.24
N VAL A 64 16.14 3.49 -7.24
CA VAL A 64 15.82 2.12 -6.81
C VAL A 64 16.04 1.16 -7.98
N THR A 65 17.27 0.66 -8.11
CA THR A 65 17.71 -0.24 -9.20
C THR A 65 17.68 -1.73 -8.84
N ALA A 66 17.44 -2.05 -7.57
CA ALA A 66 17.48 -3.41 -7.04
C ALA A 66 16.57 -3.50 -5.80
N SER A 67 16.15 -4.71 -5.45
CA SER A 67 15.16 -4.93 -4.38
C SER A 67 15.63 -4.53 -2.98
N ASP A 68 16.93 -4.57 -2.70
CA ASP A 68 17.55 -4.07 -1.47
C ASP A 68 17.39 -2.54 -1.28
N LYS A 69 17.13 -1.80 -2.37
CA LYS A 69 16.88 -0.34 -2.33
C LYS A 69 15.41 0.04 -2.18
N LEU A 70 14.49 -0.93 -2.20
CA LEU A 70 13.06 -0.70 -1.99
C LEU A 70 12.71 0.04 -0.68
N PRO A 71 13.45 -0.10 0.44
CA PRO A 71 13.22 0.69 1.66
C PRO A 71 13.18 2.21 1.45
N ARG A 72 13.76 2.73 0.35
CA ARG A 72 13.73 4.16 0.01
C ARG A 72 12.32 4.69 -0.31
N VAL A 73 11.46 3.81 -0.82
CA VAL A 73 10.12 4.16 -1.33
C VAL A 73 9.01 3.36 -0.66
N LEU A 74 9.35 2.32 0.11
CA LEU A 74 8.41 1.47 0.83
C LEU A 74 8.54 1.66 2.36
N PRO A 75 7.66 2.45 3.00
CA PRO A 75 7.79 2.77 4.41
C PRO A 75 7.67 1.54 5.32
N GLY A 76 8.62 1.41 6.26
CA GLY A 76 8.64 0.36 7.27
C GLY A 76 9.22 -0.98 6.81
N LEU A 77 9.61 -1.09 5.54
CA LEU A 77 10.42 -2.18 5.02
C LEU A 77 11.88 -1.93 5.34
N ASN A 78 12.58 -2.92 5.88
CA ASN A 78 14.04 -2.92 5.95
C ASN A 78 14.57 -4.18 5.26
N ILE A 79 15.60 -4.01 4.44
CA ILE A 79 16.31 -5.10 3.78
C ILE A 79 17.79 -4.84 4.01
N GLU A 80 18.47 -5.78 4.66
CA GLU A 80 19.89 -5.70 4.95
C GLU A 80 20.58 -6.99 4.54
N ASN A 81 21.84 -6.90 4.10
CA ASN A 81 22.64 -8.08 3.83
C ASN A 81 23.22 -8.65 5.12
N SER A 82 23.00 -9.95 5.36
CA SER A 82 23.61 -10.70 6.45
C SER A 82 24.85 -11.42 5.92
N GLY A 83 25.93 -10.66 5.75
CA GLY A 83 27.23 -11.14 5.28
C GLY A 83 27.35 -11.22 3.76
N ASN A 84 26.31 -11.68 3.04
CA ASN A 84 26.29 -11.70 1.57
C ASN A 84 24.88 -11.44 1.00
N MET A 85 24.77 -11.43 -0.33
CA MET A 85 23.49 -11.21 -1.04
C MET A 85 22.52 -12.39 -0.97
N LEU A 86 23.01 -13.61 -0.73
CA LEU A 86 22.20 -14.83 -0.64
C LEU A 86 21.42 -14.90 0.68
N PHE A 87 21.90 -14.20 1.71
CA PHE A 87 21.30 -14.16 3.03
C PHE A 87 20.91 -12.73 3.37
N SER A 88 19.68 -12.34 3.02
CA SER A 88 19.12 -11.05 3.38
C SER A 88 18.29 -11.14 4.66
N THR A 89 18.50 -10.22 5.59
CA THR A 89 17.55 -9.97 6.67
C THR A 89 16.50 -8.98 6.18
N ILE A 90 15.29 -9.49 5.93
CA ILE A 90 14.13 -8.66 5.62
C ILE A 90 13.25 -8.52 6.86
N SER A 91 12.74 -7.31 7.08
CA SER A 91 11.80 -7.04 8.16
C SER A 91 10.72 -6.04 7.75
N LEU A 92 9.53 -6.24 8.28
CA LEU A 92 8.39 -5.36 8.07
C LEU A 92 7.52 -5.36 9.33
N ARG A 93 7.12 -4.18 9.80
CA ARG A 93 6.33 -4.02 11.06
C ARG A 93 6.96 -4.75 12.26
N GLY A 94 8.28 -4.77 12.35
CA GLY A 94 9.01 -5.42 13.46
C GLY A 94 9.04 -6.95 13.42
N VAL A 95 8.52 -7.58 12.36
CA VAL A 95 8.60 -9.03 12.15
C VAL A 95 9.80 -9.34 11.26
N SER A 96 10.65 -10.28 11.67
CA SER A 96 11.82 -10.74 10.92
C SER A 96 12.13 -12.19 11.27
N SER A 97 12.82 -12.91 10.39
CA SER A 97 13.23 -14.30 10.62
C SER A 97 14.46 -14.45 11.51
N ALA A 98 15.12 -13.34 11.84
CA ALA A 98 16.28 -13.21 12.74
C ALA A 98 17.49 -14.11 12.40
N GLN A 99 17.36 -15.42 12.60
CA GLN A 99 18.43 -16.42 12.40
C GLN A 99 18.17 -17.40 11.25
N ASP A 100 16.93 -17.54 10.78
CA ASP A 100 16.59 -18.39 9.63
C ASP A 100 16.45 -17.55 8.35
N PHE A 101 17.51 -17.51 7.54
CA PHE A 101 17.55 -16.73 6.31
C PHE A 101 16.85 -17.40 5.12
N TYR A 102 16.54 -18.70 5.21
CA TYR A 102 15.88 -19.41 4.12
C TYR A 102 14.37 -19.27 4.13
N ASN A 103 13.80 -18.92 5.30
CA ASN A 103 12.38 -18.69 5.51
C ASN A 103 12.14 -17.24 5.98
N PRO A 104 12.24 -16.24 5.08
CA PRO A 104 12.07 -14.84 5.43
C PRO A 104 10.62 -14.51 5.88
N ALA A 105 10.49 -13.52 6.77
CA ALA A 105 9.19 -13.04 7.24
C ALA A 105 8.39 -12.31 6.15
N VAL A 106 9.07 -11.83 5.11
CA VAL A 106 8.49 -11.15 3.95
C VAL A 106 9.04 -11.81 2.70
N THR A 107 8.16 -12.23 1.81
CA THR A 107 8.52 -12.91 0.56
C THR A 107 8.33 -11.97 -0.62
N LEU A 108 9.32 -11.90 -1.51
CA LEU A 108 9.22 -11.20 -2.78
C LEU A 108 8.44 -12.05 -3.78
N TYR A 109 7.43 -11.44 -4.41
CA TYR A 109 6.69 -12.02 -5.53
C TYR A 109 6.94 -11.17 -6.78
N VAL A 110 7.23 -11.83 -7.89
CA VAL A 110 7.30 -11.22 -9.22
C VAL A 110 6.14 -11.77 -10.03
N ASP A 111 5.21 -10.91 -10.45
CA ASP A 111 3.95 -11.30 -11.10
C ASP A 111 3.17 -12.40 -10.36
N GLY A 112 3.24 -12.36 -9.02
CA GLY A 112 2.59 -13.35 -8.15
C GLY A 112 3.34 -14.68 -8.00
N VAL A 113 4.51 -14.84 -8.61
CA VAL A 113 5.40 -16.01 -8.46
C VAL A 113 6.40 -15.75 -7.32
N PRO A 114 6.46 -16.62 -6.30
CA PRO A 114 7.40 -16.44 -5.19
C PRO A 114 8.84 -16.61 -5.67
N GLN A 115 9.70 -15.69 -5.26
CA GLN A 115 11.13 -15.80 -5.50
C GLN A 115 11.79 -16.70 -4.46
N LEU A 116 12.90 -17.33 -4.81
CA LEU A 116 13.74 -18.06 -3.85
C LEU A 116 14.28 -17.07 -2.82
N SER A 117 14.39 -17.49 -1.56
CA SER A 117 14.96 -16.65 -0.49
C SER A 117 16.37 -16.16 -0.84
N THR A 118 17.18 -17.01 -1.46
CA THR A 118 18.53 -16.70 -1.96
C THR A 118 18.56 -15.78 -3.20
N ASN A 119 17.42 -15.53 -3.83
CA ASN A 119 17.26 -14.59 -4.94
C ASN A 119 16.34 -13.41 -4.57
N THR A 120 16.21 -13.10 -3.27
CA THR A 120 15.40 -11.94 -2.83
C THR A 120 16.04 -10.63 -3.28
N ILE A 121 17.37 -10.54 -3.18
CA ILE A 121 18.13 -9.37 -3.63
C ILE A 121 18.50 -9.57 -5.10
N GLN A 122 17.78 -8.87 -5.97
CA GLN A 122 17.92 -8.95 -7.42
C GLN A 122 17.72 -7.55 -8.04
N ALA A 123 18.25 -7.37 -9.25
CA ALA A 123 18.06 -6.13 -10.00
C ALA A 123 16.59 -5.98 -10.40
N LEU A 124 16.08 -4.75 -10.38
CA LEU A 124 14.79 -4.42 -10.96
C LEU A 124 15.03 -4.03 -12.43
N THR A 125 14.60 -4.88 -13.36
CA THR A 125 14.85 -4.70 -14.80
C THR A 125 13.75 -3.84 -15.43
N ASP A 126 12.62 -4.45 -15.74
CA ASP A 126 11.50 -3.92 -16.52
C ASP A 126 10.23 -3.85 -15.67
N VAL A 127 10.38 -3.31 -14.46
CA VAL A 127 9.28 -3.21 -13.50
C VAL A 127 8.34 -2.06 -13.83
N GLN A 128 7.05 -2.34 -13.94
CA GLN A 128 6.01 -1.30 -14.09
C GLN A 128 5.66 -0.66 -12.74
N SER A 129 5.56 -1.48 -11.69
CA SER A 129 5.24 -1.05 -10.33
C SER A 129 5.65 -2.09 -9.30
N VAL A 130 5.86 -1.63 -8.07
CA VAL A 130 6.05 -2.49 -6.90
C VAL A 130 4.94 -2.20 -5.90
N GLU A 131 4.30 -3.25 -5.38
CA GLU A 131 3.24 -3.16 -4.39
C GLU A 131 3.65 -3.87 -3.11
N LEU A 132 3.55 -3.17 -1.98
CA LEU A 132 3.76 -3.70 -0.63
C LEU A 132 2.43 -3.86 0.07
N LEU A 133 2.09 -5.08 0.45
CA LEU A 133 0.99 -5.39 1.35
C LEU A 133 1.56 -5.63 2.75
N ARG A 134 1.22 -4.77 3.71
CA ARG A 134 1.62 -4.95 5.10
C ARG A 134 0.60 -5.86 5.79
N GLY A 135 1.12 -6.89 6.47
CA GLY A 135 0.34 -7.92 7.18
C GLY A 135 -0.81 -7.39 8.01
#